data_AF-A0AAW9FBY9-F1
#
_entry.id   AF-A0AAW9FBY9-F1
#
_cell.length_a   1.000
_cell.length_b   1.000
_cell.length_c   1.000
_cell.angle_alpha   90.00
_cell.angle_beta   90.00
_cell.angle_gamma   90.00
#
_symmetry.space_group_name_H-M   'P 1'
#
loop_
_entity.id
_entity.type
_entity.pdbx_description
1 polymer ?
#
loop_
_entity_poly.entity_id
_entity_poly.type
_entity_poly.pdbx_seq_one_letter_code
_entity_poly.pdbx_strand_id
1 'polypeptide(L)'
;MIEDDSDKYRAPALDKGLDILELLASTDGGLTQVEIAKAIGKSPNEFYRMLDRLVRRGYVERQDGDRFFLTLKMFGLAHFHAPLRRLVSFAAPVMREFSNSARQACHLAVYDRGVVAVIAQQDSSTYWALSIRVGAQMSLFNTGSGHVLLAFQTDAQREIMIAEQIRGGDEASVPEGLLERLAQIRTDGYESMNSLQTAGVRNISAPILKLDGTALAVVTCPYITPLNSDAPSADDCVELICDAARKISGVAAGQ
;
A
#
# COMPACT_ATOMS: atom_id res chain seq x y z
N MET A 1 -24.34 -9.94 28.03
CA MET A 1 -24.64 -9.21 26.77
C MET A 1 -23.98 -7.87 26.89
N ILE A 2 -22.81 -7.71 26.28
CA ILE A 2 -22.17 -6.39 26.15
C ILE A 2 -22.87 -5.76 24.96
N GLU A 3 -23.74 -4.78 25.21
CA GLU A 3 -24.24 -3.91 24.14
C GLU A 3 -23.02 -3.20 23.54
N ASP A 4 -22.85 -3.37 22.23
CA ASP A 4 -21.81 -2.71 21.45
C ASP A 4 -22.09 -1.19 21.46
N ASP A 5 -21.25 -0.43 22.17
CA ASP A 5 -21.33 1.04 22.31
C ASP A 5 -21.10 1.78 20.97
N SER A 6 -20.87 1.04 19.88
CA SER A 6 -20.68 1.53 18.51
C SER A 6 -21.92 2.24 17.93
N ASP A 7 -23.13 1.90 18.41
CA ASP A 7 -24.38 2.42 17.83
C ASP A 7 -24.71 3.85 18.31
N LYS A 8 -24.10 4.31 19.41
CA LYS A 8 -24.43 5.59 20.07
C LYS A 8 -23.87 6.83 19.34
N TYR A 9 -22.93 6.65 18.42
CA TYR A 9 -22.25 7.72 17.69
C TYR A 9 -22.29 7.56 16.16
N ARG A 10 -23.21 6.76 15.64
CA ARG A 10 -23.31 6.55 14.18
C ARG A 10 -23.68 7.83 13.45
N ALA A 11 -23.01 8.06 12.33
CA ALA A 11 -23.34 9.10 11.38
C ALA A 11 -23.73 8.45 10.03
N PRO A 12 -24.94 7.90 9.88
CA PRO A 12 -25.31 7.09 8.71
C PRO A 12 -25.19 7.82 7.38
N ALA A 13 -25.30 9.15 7.38
CA ALA A 13 -25.07 9.96 6.19
C ALA A 13 -23.59 10.05 5.82
N LEU A 14 -22.68 10.06 6.79
CA LEU A 14 -21.25 10.01 6.51
C LEU A 14 -20.86 8.65 5.94
N ASP A 15 -21.30 7.56 6.59
CA ASP A 15 -21.03 6.17 6.15
C ASP A 15 -21.43 5.98 4.69
N LYS A 16 -22.66 6.33 4.34
CA LYS A 16 -23.15 6.26 2.95
C LYS A 16 -22.34 7.12 1.97
N GLY A 17 -21.83 8.26 2.43
CA GLY A 17 -20.95 9.10 1.62
C GLY A 17 -19.61 8.43 1.33
N LEU A 18 -19.03 7.75 2.32
CA LEU A 18 -17.78 7.00 2.17
C LEU A 18 -17.99 5.76 1.29
N ASP A 19 -19.07 5.00 1.50
CA ASP A 19 -19.43 3.83 0.67
C ASP A 19 -19.48 4.18 -0.83
N ILE A 20 -20.06 5.34 -1.18
CA ILE A 20 -20.11 5.83 -2.56
C ILE A 20 -18.71 6.11 -3.10
N LEU A 21 -17.84 6.74 -2.31
CA LEU A 21 -16.48 7.07 -2.74
C LEU A 21 -15.66 5.79 -2.99
N GLU A 22 -15.76 4.82 -2.10
CA GLU A 22 -15.07 3.53 -2.19
C GLU A 22 -15.57 2.69 -3.38
N LEU A 23 -16.89 2.68 -3.59
CA LEU A 23 -17.50 2.04 -4.77
C LEU A 23 -17.01 2.67 -6.08
N LEU A 24 -17.05 4.01 -6.18
CA LEU A 24 -16.60 4.69 -7.40
C LEU A 24 -15.08 4.56 -7.60
N ALA A 25 -14.28 4.40 -6.54
CA ALA A 25 -12.83 4.19 -6.63
C ALA A 25 -12.46 2.83 -7.23
N SER A 26 -13.33 1.83 -7.06
CA SER A 26 -13.13 0.46 -7.53
C SER A 26 -13.84 0.15 -8.85
N THR A 27 -14.51 1.14 -9.45
CA THR A 27 -15.31 0.97 -10.68
C THR A 27 -14.73 1.79 -11.84
N ASP A 28 -14.36 1.10 -12.92
CA ASP A 28 -14.01 1.75 -14.18
C ASP A 28 -15.26 2.31 -14.89
N GLY A 29 -15.13 3.49 -15.51
CA GLY A 29 -16.20 4.05 -16.36
C GLY A 29 -17.38 4.70 -15.62
N GLY A 30 -17.28 4.87 -14.30
CA GLY A 30 -18.30 5.56 -13.49
C GLY A 30 -19.63 4.82 -13.40
N LEU A 31 -20.52 5.28 -12.53
CA LEU A 31 -21.80 4.60 -12.26
C LEU A 31 -22.97 5.56 -12.33
N THR A 32 -24.11 5.09 -12.84
CA THR A 32 -25.40 5.77 -12.71
C THR A 32 -25.95 5.64 -11.29
N GLN A 33 -26.90 6.50 -10.92
CA GLN A 33 -27.53 6.44 -9.59
C GLN A 33 -28.19 5.07 -9.30
N VAL A 34 -28.75 4.41 -10.32
CA VAL A 34 -29.38 3.09 -10.18
C VAL A 34 -28.34 2.00 -9.93
N GLU A 35 -27.20 2.06 -10.64
CA GLU A 35 -26.10 1.11 -10.44
C GLU A 35 -25.47 1.29 -9.04
N ILE A 36 -25.29 2.54 -8.57
CA ILE A 36 -24.83 2.82 -7.20
C ILE A 36 -25.81 2.23 -6.18
N ALA A 37 -27.10 2.50 -6.31
CA ALA A 37 -28.15 2.00 -5.41
C ALA A 37 -28.09 0.47 -5.27
N LYS A 38 -27.96 -0.22 -6.40
CA LYS A 38 -27.84 -1.68 -6.46
C LYS A 38 -26.57 -2.17 -5.77
N ALA A 39 -25.43 -1.53 -6.01
CA ALA A 39 -24.13 -1.95 -5.47
C ALA A 39 -24.03 -1.78 -3.95
N ILE A 40 -24.56 -0.70 -3.39
CA ILE A 40 -24.51 -0.46 -1.93
C ILE A 40 -25.72 -1.06 -1.18
N GLY A 41 -26.66 -1.70 -1.90
CA GLY A 41 -27.85 -2.32 -1.31
C GLY A 41 -28.80 -1.32 -0.64
N LYS A 42 -28.95 -0.11 -1.21
CA LYS A 42 -29.81 0.97 -0.67
C LYS A 42 -30.73 1.52 -1.74
N SER A 43 -31.86 2.12 -1.34
CA SER A 43 -32.70 2.86 -2.28
C SER A 43 -32.04 4.19 -2.70
N PRO A 44 -32.31 4.72 -3.91
CA PRO A 44 -31.78 6.01 -4.36
C PRO A 44 -32.02 7.15 -3.36
N ASN A 45 -33.19 7.19 -2.73
CA ASN A 45 -33.54 8.22 -1.73
C ASN A 45 -32.67 8.17 -0.48
N GLU A 46 -32.16 6.98 -0.11
CA GLU A 46 -31.38 6.80 1.11
C GLU A 46 -29.98 7.38 1.03
N PHE A 47 -29.40 7.56 -0.17
CA PHE A 47 -28.04 8.05 -0.36
C PHE A 47 -27.93 9.27 -1.28
N TYR A 48 -28.99 9.65 -2.01
CA TYR A 48 -28.95 10.75 -2.97
C TYR A 48 -28.44 12.06 -2.37
N ARG A 49 -28.85 12.40 -1.16
CA ARG A 49 -28.35 13.60 -0.46
C ARG A 49 -26.84 13.56 -0.29
N MET A 50 -26.27 12.41 0.00
CA MET A 50 -24.82 12.23 0.18
C MET A 50 -24.12 12.34 -1.17
N LEU A 51 -24.65 11.70 -2.22
CA LEU A 51 -24.13 11.83 -3.58
C LEU A 51 -24.13 13.30 -4.06
N ASP A 52 -25.24 14.04 -3.89
CA ASP A 52 -25.31 15.46 -4.21
C ASP A 52 -24.28 16.28 -3.42
N ARG A 53 -24.10 15.99 -2.12
CA ARG A 53 -23.06 16.66 -1.32
C ARG A 53 -21.66 16.35 -1.82
N LEU A 54 -21.36 15.11 -2.23
CA LEU A 54 -20.06 14.75 -2.81
C LEU A 54 -19.82 15.48 -4.13
N VAL A 55 -20.86 15.63 -4.97
CA VAL A 55 -20.79 16.41 -6.21
C VAL A 55 -20.55 17.89 -5.93
N ARG A 56 -21.35 18.51 -5.05
CA ARG A 56 -21.20 19.93 -4.67
C ARG A 56 -19.86 20.23 -4.01
N ARG A 57 -19.32 19.27 -3.26
CA ARG A 57 -17.99 19.39 -2.66
C ARG A 57 -16.88 19.02 -3.64
N GLY A 58 -17.19 18.62 -4.87
CA GLY A 58 -16.23 18.30 -5.92
C GLY A 58 -15.39 17.07 -5.61
N TYR A 59 -15.90 16.11 -4.83
CA TYR A 59 -15.29 14.78 -4.70
C TYR A 59 -15.71 13.88 -5.85
N VAL A 60 -16.97 13.99 -6.24
CA VAL A 60 -17.59 13.29 -7.36
C VAL A 60 -17.96 14.33 -8.42
N GLU A 61 -17.97 13.95 -9.68
CA GLU A 61 -18.55 14.73 -10.77
C GLU A 61 -19.60 13.90 -11.50
N ARG A 62 -20.57 14.57 -12.14
CA ARG A 62 -21.53 13.94 -13.04
C ARG A 62 -21.15 14.33 -14.46
N GLN A 63 -20.81 13.35 -15.29
CA GLN A 63 -20.49 13.56 -16.70
C GLN A 63 -21.74 13.32 -17.58
N ASP A 64 -21.62 13.59 -18.88
CA ASP A 64 -22.70 13.41 -19.85
C ASP A 64 -23.21 11.95 -19.84
N GLY A 65 -24.52 11.78 -19.64
CA GLY A 65 -25.16 10.46 -19.54
C GLY A 65 -25.46 9.97 -18.12
N ASP A 66 -25.53 10.86 -17.13
CA ASP A 66 -25.94 10.57 -15.73
C ASP A 66 -25.04 9.61 -14.96
N ARG A 67 -23.80 9.47 -15.43
CA ARG A 67 -22.75 8.72 -14.73
C ARG A 67 -21.96 9.61 -13.80
N PHE A 68 -21.71 9.09 -12.60
CA PHE A 68 -20.93 9.71 -11.55
C PHE A 68 -19.54 9.12 -11.53
N PHE A 69 -18.53 9.98 -11.43
CA PHE A 69 -17.11 9.66 -11.44
C PHE A 69 -16.41 10.28 -10.24
N LEU A 70 -15.36 9.64 -9.74
CA LEU A 70 -14.45 10.32 -8.83
C LEU A 70 -13.67 11.40 -9.57
N THR A 71 -13.54 12.54 -8.93
CA THR A 71 -12.58 13.58 -9.33
C THR A 71 -11.20 13.30 -8.73
N LEU A 72 -10.20 14.07 -9.14
CA LEU A 72 -8.86 14.05 -8.53
C LEU A 72 -8.80 14.71 -7.14
N LYS A 73 -9.92 15.15 -6.56
CA LYS A 73 -9.91 15.82 -5.25
C LYS A 73 -9.40 14.91 -4.12
N MET A 74 -9.79 13.64 -4.12
CA MET A 74 -9.29 12.66 -3.13
C MET A 74 -7.79 12.45 -3.26
N PHE A 75 -7.28 12.35 -4.49
CA PHE A 75 -5.84 12.31 -4.76
C PHE A 75 -5.13 13.54 -4.20
N GLY A 76 -5.67 14.74 -4.44
CA GLY A 76 -5.15 15.97 -3.87
C GLY A 76 -5.08 15.93 -2.35
N LEU A 77 -6.16 15.52 -1.66
CA LEU A 77 -6.20 15.43 -0.21
C LEU A 77 -5.19 14.42 0.37
N ALA A 78 -5.09 13.24 -0.24
CA ALA A 78 -4.09 12.24 0.14
C ALA A 78 -2.66 12.77 -0.07
N HIS A 79 -2.44 13.52 -1.16
CA HIS A 79 -1.15 14.11 -1.50
C HIS A 79 -0.82 15.40 -0.73
N PHE A 80 -1.81 16.09 -0.14
CA PHE A 80 -1.57 17.24 0.74
C PHE A 80 -1.23 16.82 2.19
N HIS A 81 -1.28 15.52 2.52
CA HIS A 81 -0.75 15.00 3.77
C HIS A 81 0.80 15.09 3.75
N ALA A 82 1.34 16.10 4.42
CA ALA A 82 2.74 16.52 4.30
C ALA A 82 3.79 15.40 4.53
N PRO A 83 3.63 14.45 5.46
CA PRO A 83 4.62 13.39 5.69
C PRO A 83 4.77 12.42 4.50
N LEU A 84 3.65 11.95 3.94
CA LEU A 84 3.65 10.96 2.84
C LEU A 84 4.16 11.57 1.54
N ARG A 85 3.73 12.80 1.21
CA ARG A 85 4.23 13.51 0.03
C ARG A 85 5.74 13.71 0.08
N ARG A 86 6.26 14.13 1.24
CA ARG A 86 7.71 14.32 1.44
C ARG A 86 8.44 13.00 1.19
N LEU A 87 8.03 11.92 1.84
CA LEU A 87 8.64 10.61 1.67
C LEU A 87 8.68 10.19 0.19
N VAL A 88 7.55 10.26 -0.52
CA VAL A 88 7.49 9.90 -1.95
C VAL A 88 8.41 10.80 -2.79
N SER A 89 8.42 12.11 -2.54
CA SER A 89 9.27 13.04 -3.29
C SER A 89 10.77 12.80 -3.10
N PHE A 90 11.18 12.35 -1.91
CA PHE A 90 12.57 11.98 -1.64
C PHE A 90 12.93 10.59 -2.15
N ALA A 91 11.99 9.64 -2.06
CA ALA A 91 12.21 8.28 -2.53
C ALA A 91 12.30 8.18 -4.05
N ALA A 92 11.49 8.97 -4.79
CA ALA A 92 11.42 8.91 -6.24
C ALA A 92 12.78 8.95 -6.99
N PRO A 93 13.69 9.92 -6.73
CA PRO A 93 15.00 9.92 -7.40
C PRO A 93 15.87 8.71 -7.02
N VAL A 94 15.81 8.26 -5.77
CA VAL A 94 16.59 7.09 -5.29
C VAL A 94 16.07 5.79 -5.91
N MET A 95 14.75 5.62 -5.97
CA MET A 95 14.10 4.48 -6.62
C MET A 95 14.44 4.42 -8.12
N ARG A 96 14.54 5.58 -8.78
CA ARG A 96 14.98 5.65 -10.18
C ARG A 96 16.44 5.23 -10.35
N GLU A 97 17.32 5.68 -9.47
CA GLU A 97 18.73 5.26 -9.45
C GLU A 97 18.85 3.75 -9.24
N PHE A 98 18.10 3.20 -8.28
CA PHE A 98 18.01 1.75 -8.06
C PHE A 98 17.55 1.04 -9.33
N SER A 99 16.43 1.46 -9.92
CA SER A 99 15.84 0.78 -11.07
C SER A 99 16.77 0.77 -12.29
N ASN A 100 17.47 1.87 -12.54
CA ASN A 100 18.46 1.95 -13.61
C ASN A 100 19.66 1.01 -13.36
N SER A 101 20.13 0.94 -12.12
CA SER A 101 21.32 0.14 -11.75
C SER A 101 21.01 -1.36 -11.69
N ALA A 102 19.89 -1.70 -11.04
CA ALA A 102 19.41 -3.07 -10.87
C ALA A 102 18.77 -3.63 -12.15
N ARG A 103 18.35 -2.77 -13.09
CA ARG A 103 17.55 -3.14 -14.27
C ARG A 103 16.28 -3.92 -13.88
N GLN A 104 15.68 -3.50 -12.77
CA GLN A 104 14.46 -4.08 -12.18
C GLN A 104 13.51 -2.95 -11.75
N ALA A 105 12.24 -3.27 -11.60
CA ALA A 105 11.28 -2.35 -11.00
C ALA A 105 11.42 -2.35 -9.47
N CYS A 106 10.92 -1.30 -8.81
CA CYS A 106 10.74 -1.30 -7.36
C CYS A 106 9.50 -0.52 -6.96
N HIS A 107 9.00 -0.78 -5.76
CA HIS A 107 7.88 -0.05 -5.18
C HIS A 107 8.16 0.33 -3.73
N LEU A 108 7.52 1.40 -3.30
CA LEU A 108 7.54 1.92 -1.94
C LEU A 108 6.19 1.64 -1.30
N ALA A 109 6.20 0.98 -0.15
CA ALA A 109 4.99 0.65 0.58
C ALA A 109 5.06 1.06 2.06
N VAL A 110 3.89 1.26 2.65
CA VAL A 110 3.71 1.59 4.06
C VAL A 110 2.69 0.67 4.69
N TYR A 111 2.71 0.60 6.02
CA TYR A 111 1.62 0.01 6.77
C TYR A 111 0.42 0.96 6.81
N ASP A 112 -0.79 0.45 6.53
CA ASP A 112 -2.07 1.11 6.80
C ASP A 112 -3.07 0.09 7.29
N ARG A 113 -3.45 0.17 8.58
CA ARG A 113 -4.61 -0.54 9.18
C ARG A 113 -4.76 -2.02 8.76
N GLY A 114 -3.74 -2.82 9.01
CA GLY A 114 -3.73 -4.27 8.76
C GLY A 114 -3.26 -4.67 7.36
N VAL A 115 -2.93 -3.72 6.48
CA VAL A 115 -2.42 -4.03 5.14
C VAL A 115 -1.13 -3.27 4.83
N VAL A 116 -0.39 -3.79 3.86
CA VAL A 116 0.73 -3.11 3.20
C VAL A 116 0.19 -2.36 1.99
N ALA A 117 0.26 -1.03 1.99
CA ALA A 117 -0.23 -0.18 0.91
C ALA A 117 0.92 0.38 0.08
N VAL A 118 0.88 0.19 -1.24
CA VAL A 118 1.87 0.77 -2.17
C VAL A 118 1.57 2.24 -2.42
N ILE A 119 2.53 3.11 -2.13
CA ILE A 119 2.38 4.57 -2.23
C ILE A 119 3.21 5.19 -3.35
N ALA A 120 4.21 4.48 -3.87
CA ALA A 120 4.94 4.86 -5.06
C ALA A 120 5.49 3.63 -5.78
N GLN A 121 5.71 3.73 -7.09
CA GLN A 121 6.37 2.71 -7.89
C GLN A 121 7.36 3.36 -8.85
N GLN A 122 8.37 2.60 -9.24
CA GLN A 122 9.30 2.93 -10.31
C GLN A 122 9.43 1.72 -11.22
N ASP A 123 9.03 1.88 -12.47
CA ASP A 123 9.15 0.84 -13.49
C ASP A 123 10.61 0.58 -13.85
N SER A 124 10.89 -0.66 -14.28
CA SER A 124 12.19 -1.08 -14.78
C SER A 124 12.61 -0.30 -16.02
N SER A 125 13.92 -0.17 -16.22
CA SER A 125 14.51 0.29 -17.48
C SER A 125 14.48 -0.76 -18.61
N THR A 126 13.96 -1.96 -18.34
CA THR A 126 13.92 -3.10 -19.27
C THR A 126 12.53 -3.35 -19.86
N TYR A 127 12.46 -4.07 -20.99
CA TYR A 127 11.20 -4.44 -21.65
C TYR A 127 10.34 -5.40 -20.82
N TRP A 128 10.97 -6.42 -20.21
CA TRP A 128 10.30 -7.35 -19.31
C TRP A 128 10.47 -6.87 -17.87
N ALA A 129 9.35 -6.62 -17.20
CA ALA A 129 9.32 -6.16 -15.82
C ALA A 129 8.01 -6.54 -15.13
N LEU A 130 8.07 -6.72 -13.81
CA LEU A 130 6.90 -6.82 -12.95
C LEU A 130 6.84 -5.58 -12.07
N SER A 131 5.76 -4.82 -12.16
CA SER A 131 5.51 -3.67 -11.29
C SER A 131 4.24 -3.87 -10.46
N ILE A 132 4.25 -3.30 -9.26
CA ILE A 132 3.11 -3.33 -8.35
C ILE A 132 2.49 -1.94 -8.31
N ARG A 133 1.23 -1.85 -8.77
CA ARG A 133 0.51 -0.58 -8.92
C ARG A 133 0.43 0.21 -7.60
N VAL A 134 0.52 1.54 -7.70
CA VAL A 134 0.19 2.44 -6.59
C VAL A 134 -1.27 2.22 -6.18
N GLY A 135 -1.51 2.16 -4.86
CA GLY A 135 -2.80 1.81 -4.29
C GLY A 135 -3.05 0.31 -4.12
N ALA A 136 -2.14 -0.56 -4.59
CA ALA A 136 -2.22 -1.98 -4.26
C ALA A 136 -2.12 -2.19 -2.74
N GLN A 137 -2.99 -3.06 -2.22
CA GLN A 137 -2.98 -3.54 -0.85
C GLN A 137 -2.50 -4.98 -0.83
N MET A 138 -1.60 -5.30 0.09
CA MET A 138 -0.97 -6.60 0.23
C MET A 138 -0.96 -7.02 1.69
N SER A 139 -0.79 -8.31 1.93
CA SER A 139 -0.82 -8.88 3.27
C SER A 139 0.54 -8.79 3.95
N LEU A 140 0.53 -8.56 5.27
CA LEU A 140 1.74 -8.54 6.10
C LEU A 140 2.36 -9.94 6.24
N PHE A 141 1.59 -11.00 6.02
CA PHE A 141 1.99 -12.39 6.29
C PHE A 141 2.55 -13.11 5.07
N ASN A 142 2.23 -12.65 3.85
CA ASN A 142 2.61 -13.35 2.63
C ASN A 142 3.47 -12.52 1.67
N THR A 143 3.93 -11.36 2.12
CA THR A 143 4.82 -10.48 1.35
C THR A 143 6.07 -10.11 2.13
N GLY A 144 7.19 -9.97 1.41
CA GLY A 144 8.44 -9.54 2.03
C GLY A 144 8.37 -8.12 2.58
N SER A 145 7.62 -7.25 1.90
CA SER A 145 7.26 -5.91 2.38
C SER A 145 6.59 -5.98 3.74
N GLY A 146 5.68 -6.94 3.92
CA GLY A 146 4.95 -7.20 5.15
C GLY A 146 5.83 -7.63 6.31
N HIS A 147 6.68 -8.63 6.10
CA HIS A 147 7.56 -9.09 7.16
C HIS A 147 8.59 -8.02 7.55
N VAL A 148 9.16 -7.27 6.60
CA VAL A 148 10.07 -6.15 6.93
C VAL A 148 9.34 -5.11 7.77
N LEU A 149 8.11 -4.73 7.39
CA LEU A 149 7.30 -3.81 8.19
C LEU A 149 7.00 -4.35 9.59
N LEU A 150 6.82 -5.66 9.79
CA LEU A 150 6.61 -6.26 11.10
C LEU A 150 7.90 -6.41 11.92
N ALA A 151 9.02 -6.77 11.28
CA ALA A 151 10.31 -7.05 11.92
C ALA A 151 10.91 -5.79 12.56
N PHE A 152 10.73 -4.65 11.90
CA PHE A 152 11.25 -3.34 12.33
C PHE A 152 10.18 -2.52 13.07
N GLN A 153 9.44 -3.13 14.00
CA GLN A 153 8.51 -2.43 14.89
C GLN A 153 8.76 -2.82 16.34
N THR A 154 8.23 -2.01 17.24
CA THR A 154 8.09 -2.40 18.65
C THR A 154 7.17 -3.61 18.75
N ASP A 155 7.35 -4.44 19.77
CA ASP A 155 6.53 -5.65 19.95
C ASP A 155 5.04 -5.29 20.11
N ALA A 156 4.74 -4.24 20.87
CA ALA A 156 3.36 -3.73 21.03
C ALA A 156 2.74 -3.28 19.70
N GLN A 157 3.49 -2.54 18.86
CA GLN A 157 2.97 -2.10 17.56
C GLN A 157 2.80 -3.29 16.60
N ARG A 158 3.72 -4.26 16.64
CA ARG A 158 3.64 -5.48 15.84
C ARG A 158 2.38 -6.29 16.18
N GLU A 159 2.08 -6.46 17.47
CA GLU A 159 0.85 -7.13 17.92
C GLU A 159 -0.41 -6.44 17.41
N ILE A 160 -0.45 -5.10 17.45
CA ILE A 160 -1.54 -4.31 16.88
C ILE A 160 -1.67 -4.56 15.38
N MET A 161 -0.56 -4.54 14.64
CA MET A 161 -0.55 -4.75 13.19
C MET A 161 -1.09 -6.12 12.80
N ILE A 162 -0.64 -7.17 13.51
CA ILE A 162 -1.11 -8.55 13.32
C ILE A 162 -2.62 -8.64 13.62
N ALA A 163 -3.08 -8.05 14.72
CA ALA A 163 -4.49 -8.08 15.09
C ALA A 163 -5.38 -7.32 14.10
N GLU A 164 -4.91 -6.19 13.56
CA GLU A 164 -5.61 -5.41 12.54
C GLU A 164 -5.74 -6.21 11.23
N GLN A 165 -4.70 -6.92 10.81
CA GLN A 165 -4.78 -7.77 9.64
C GLN A 165 -5.77 -8.93 9.82
N ILE A 166 -5.73 -9.62 10.97
CA ILE A 166 -6.66 -10.73 11.26
C ILE A 166 -8.13 -10.24 11.22
N ARG A 167 -8.40 -9.04 11.74
CA ARG A 167 -9.74 -8.43 11.66
C ARG A 167 -10.15 -8.05 10.24
N GLY A 168 -9.20 -7.77 9.36
CA GLY A 168 -9.43 -7.35 7.98
C GLY A 168 -9.97 -8.44 7.05
N GLY A 169 -10.10 -9.68 7.53
CA GLY A 169 -10.76 -10.77 6.78
C GLY A 169 -9.89 -11.42 5.70
N ASP A 170 -8.58 -11.17 5.70
CA ASP A 170 -7.65 -12.01 4.96
C ASP A 170 -7.64 -13.37 5.69
N GLU A 171 -8.15 -14.45 5.06
CA GLU A 171 -8.26 -15.80 5.65
C GLU A 171 -6.89 -16.41 6.07
N ALA A 172 -5.81 -15.64 5.96
CA ALA A 172 -4.48 -16.00 6.41
C ALA A 172 -4.41 -15.98 7.95
N SER A 173 -4.35 -17.18 8.54
CA SER A 173 -3.81 -17.33 9.89
C SER A 173 -2.37 -16.82 9.94
N VAL A 174 -1.92 -16.41 11.13
CA VAL A 174 -0.51 -16.05 11.35
C VAL A 174 0.35 -17.26 10.94
N PRO A 175 1.28 -17.12 9.98
CA PRO A 175 2.11 -18.24 9.55
C PRO A 175 2.94 -18.79 10.71
N GLU A 176 3.05 -20.12 10.74
CA GLU A 176 3.98 -20.80 11.65
C GLU A 176 5.42 -20.35 11.33
N GLY A 177 6.23 -20.08 12.36
CA GLY A 177 7.60 -19.62 12.19
C GLY A 177 7.75 -18.12 11.86
N LEU A 178 6.64 -17.35 11.80
CA LEU A 178 6.71 -15.93 11.43
C LEU A 178 7.62 -15.15 12.40
N LEU A 179 7.46 -15.32 13.72
CA LEU A 179 8.23 -14.55 14.71
C LEU A 179 9.74 -14.84 14.62
N GLU A 180 10.12 -16.09 14.43
CA GLU A 180 11.50 -16.51 14.19
C GLU A 180 12.05 -15.86 12.91
N ARG A 181 11.25 -15.84 11.84
CA ARG A 181 11.61 -15.18 10.59
C ARG A 181 11.78 -13.66 10.77
N LEU A 182 10.89 -13.00 11.51
CA LEU A 182 11.00 -11.57 11.81
C LEU A 182 12.27 -11.24 12.61
N ALA A 183 12.66 -12.10 13.55
CA ALA A 183 13.91 -11.94 14.30
C ALA A 183 15.14 -12.05 13.39
N GLN A 184 15.12 -12.98 12.43
CA GLN A 184 16.18 -13.11 11.43
C GLN A 184 16.24 -11.86 10.53
N ILE A 185 15.11 -11.40 10.00
CA ILE A 185 15.03 -10.19 9.16
C ILE A 185 15.57 -8.96 9.89
N ARG A 186 15.25 -8.82 11.18
CA ARG A 186 15.77 -7.72 12.00
C ARG A 186 17.30 -7.77 12.16
N THR A 187 17.87 -8.98 12.20
CA THR A 187 19.32 -9.20 12.28
C THR A 187 19.99 -8.92 10.93
N ASP A 188 19.39 -9.41 9.84
CA ASP A 188 19.94 -9.29 8.48
C ASP A 188 19.82 -7.87 7.92
N GLY A 189 18.82 -7.10 8.35
CA GLY A 189 18.58 -5.75 7.88
C GLY A 189 17.63 -5.66 6.68
N TYR A 190 17.18 -6.80 6.13
CA TYR A 190 16.35 -6.88 4.93
C TYR A 190 15.62 -8.24 4.89
N GLU A 191 14.73 -8.40 3.92
CA GLU A 191 14.21 -9.70 3.54
C GLU A 191 14.46 -10.01 2.06
N SER A 192 14.92 -11.22 1.79
CA SER A 192 14.87 -11.84 0.46
C SER A 192 14.13 -13.17 0.56
N MET A 193 13.06 -13.33 -0.21
CA MET A 193 12.24 -14.53 -0.22
C MET A 193 11.62 -14.78 -1.60
N ASN A 194 11.34 -16.04 -1.94
CA ASN A 194 10.49 -16.33 -3.09
C ASN A 194 9.08 -15.77 -2.85
N SER A 195 8.50 -15.17 -3.89
CA SER A 195 7.14 -14.65 -3.80
C SER A 195 6.16 -15.79 -3.58
N LEU A 196 5.33 -15.65 -2.54
CA LEU A 196 4.23 -16.57 -2.28
C LEU A 196 3.03 -16.32 -3.20
N GLN A 197 3.04 -15.20 -3.94
CA GLN A 197 1.95 -14.78 -4.81
C GLN A 197 2.24 -15.00 -6.29
N THR A 198 3.50 -15.11 -6.69
CA THR A 198 3.89 -15.19 -8.10
C THR A 198 5.11 -16.08 -8.29
N ALA A 199 4.91 -17.23 -8.95
CA ALA A 199 5.99 -18.17 -9.23
C ALA A 199 7.09 -17.52 -10.09
N GLY A 200 8.35 -17.82 -9.75
CA GLY A 200 9.52 -17.29 -10.46
C GLY A 200 9.94 -15.87 -10.06
N VAL A 201 9.23 -15.23 -9.13
CA VAL A 201 9.58 -13.91 -8.58
C VAL A 201 10.25 -14.07 -7.23
N ARG A 202 11.31 -13.30 -6.98
CA ARG A 202 11.92 -13.16 -5.65
C ARG A 202 11.72 -11.75 -5.15
N ASN A 203 11.04 -11.61 -4.01
CA ASN A 203 10.84 -10.30 -3.39
C ASN A 203 12.05 -9.97 -2.52
N ILE A 204 12.68 -8.83 -2.80
CA ILE A 204 13.80 -8.30 -2.02
C ILE A 204 13.35 -6.97 -1.42
N SER A 205 13.27 -6.89 -0.09
CA SER A 205 12.62 -5.80 0.64
C SER A 205 13.56 -5.25 1.69
N ALA A 206 13.71 -3.92 1.78
CA ALA A 206 14.56 -3.26 2.76
C ALA A 206 13.81 -2.13 3.50
N PRO A 207 14.01 -1.99 4.82
CA PRO A 207 13.25 -1.05 5.63
C PRO A 207 13.74 0.38 5.43
N ILE A 208 12.79 1.31 5.34
CA ILE A 208 13.05 2.73 5.51
C ILE A 208 12.76 3.06 6.97
N LEU A 209 13.82 3.14 7.76
CA LEU A 209 13.79 3.37 9.20
C LEU A 209 13.65 4.85 9.58
N LYS A 210 12.98 5.09 10.71
CA LYS A 210 12.98 6.34 11.48
C LYS A 210 14.18 6.37 12.44
N LEU A 211 14.36 7.50 13.13
CA LEU A 211 15.40 7.69 14.16
C LEU A 211 15.33 6.68 15.31
N ASP A 212 14.13 6.22 15.67
CA ASP A 212 13.91 5.24 16.74
C ASP A 212 14.16 3.78 16.30
N GLY A 213 14.58 3.57 15.04
CA GLY A 213 14.82 2.25 14.47
C GLY A 213 13.55 1.50 14.04
N THR A 214 12.37 2.15 14.08
CA THR A 214 11.14 1.58 13.53
C THR A 214 11.01 1.84 12.03
N ALA A 215 10.42 0.92 11.28
CA ALA A 215 10.13 1.12 9.87
C ALA A 215 9.00 2.14 9.68
N LEU A 216 9.30 3.21 8.94
CA LEU A 216 8.32 4.12 8.39
C LEU A 216 7.67 3.54 7.13
N ALA A 217 8.48 2.90 6.30
CA ALA A 217 8.11 2.35 5.01
C ALA A 217 9.04 1.19 4.65
N VAL A 218 8.80 0.57 3.51
CA VAL A 218 9.64 -0.47 2.91
C VAL A 218 9.77 -0.21 1.42
N VAL A 219 10.98 -0.40 0.90
CA VAL A 219 11.23 -0.40 -0.54
C VAL A 219 11.51 -1.84 -0.99
N THR A 220 10.81 -2.27 -2.03
CA THR A 220 10.79 -3.67 -2.46
C THR A 220 11.01 -3.81 -3.95
N CYS A 221 11.92 -4.71 -4.33
CA CYS A 221 12.18 -5.15 -5.69
C CYS A 221 11.56 -6.54 -5.93
N PRO A 222 10.51 -6.66 -6.76
CA PRO A 222 10.03 -7.96 -7.25
C PRO A 222 10.98 -8.47 -8.35
N TYR A 223 12.11 -9.03 -7.93
CA TYR A 223 13.18 -9.47 -8.83
C TYR A 223 12.72 -10.64 -9.71
N ILE A 224 12.92 -10.50 -11.02
CA ILE A 224 12.77 -11.58 -12.00
C ILE A 224 14.14 -11.85 -12.62
N THR A 225 14.54 -13.13 -12.66
CA THR A 225 15.78 -13.55 -13.30
C THR A 225 15.69 -13.35 -14.81
N PRO A 226 16.51 -12.48 -15.42
CA PRO A 226 16.51 -12.31 -16.86
C PRO A 226 17.31 -13.42 -17.56
N LEU A 227 16.74 -13.97 -18.63
CA LEU A 227 17.42 -14.90 -19.53
C LEU A 227 18.06 -14.06 -20.65
N ASN A 228 19.38 -13.88 -20.63
CA ASN A 228 20.17 -13.06 -21.57
C ASN A 228 20.17 -11.54 -21.26
N SER A 229 20.63 -11.15 -20.07
CA SER A 229 20.84 -9.75 -19.72
C SER A 229 22.08 -9.59 -18.83
N ASP A 230 22.81 -8.50 -19.01
CA ASP A 230 23.82 -8.00 -18.06
C ASP A 230 23.16 -7.33 -16.84
N ALA A 231 22.02 -7.85 -16.39
CA ALA A 231 21.38 -7.31 -15.18
C ALA A 231 22.09 -7.91 -13.95
N PRO A 232 22.24 -7.12 -12.87
CA PRO A 232 22.75 -7.64 -11.60
C PRO A 232 21.96 -8.87 -11.14
N SER A 233 22.64 -9.76 -10.41
CA SER A 233 21.99 -10.90 -9.79
C SER A 233 21.04 -10.46 -8.69
N ALA A 234 20.22 -11.39 -8.20
CA ALA A 234 19.35 -11.11 -7.06
C ALA A 234 20.15 -10.73 -5.80
N ASP A 235 21.32 -11.31 -5.60
CA ASP A 235 22.17 -11.02 -4.44
C ASP A 235 22.80 -9.63 -4.57
N ASP A 236 23.23 -9.24 -5.77
CA ASP A 236 23.68 -7.86 -6.05
C ASP A 236 22.52 -6.86 -5.83
N CYS A 237 21.29 -7.24 -6.19
CA CYS A 237 20.11 -6.40 -5.97
C CYS A 237 19.77 -6.22 -4.48
N VAL A 238 20.17 -7.13 -3.60
CA VAL A 238 20.05 -6.95 -2.14
C VAL A 238 20.89 -5.75 -1.69
N GLU A 239 22.14 -5.65 -2.13
CA GLU A 239 23.00 -4.53 -1.77
C GLU A 239 22.43 -3.21 -2.29
N LEU A 240 22.00 -3.20 -3.57
CA LEU A 240 21.42 -2.02 -4.21
C LEU A 240 20.14 -1.53 -3.52
N ILE A 241 19.24 -2.45 -3.12
CA ILE A 241 17.97 -2.06 -2.47
C ILE A 241 18.20 -1.60 -1.03
N CYS A 242 19.15 -2.21 -0.31
CA CYS A 242 19.57 -1.79 1.03
C CYS A 242 20.22 -0.40 0.99
N ASP A 243 21.05 -0.11 -0.01
CA ASP A 243 21.62 1.23 -0.24
C ASP A 243 20.54 2.27 -0.53
N ALA A 244 19.58 1.93 -1.38
CA ALA A 244 18.43 2.77 -1.65
C ALA A 244 17.64 3.06 -0.36
N ALA A 245 17.35 2.03 0.44
CA ALA A 245 16.65 2.17 1.71
C ALA A 245 17.39 3.09 2.69
N ARG A 246 18.72 2.93 2.84
CA ARG A 246 19.56 3.80 3.68
C ARG A 246 19.55 5.25 3.23
N LYS A 247 19.68 5.52 1.93
CA LYS A 247 19.59 6.87 1.36
C LYS A 247 18.24 7.53 1.68
N ILE A 248 17.14 6.78 1.54
CA ILE A 248 15.79 7.29 1.84
C ILE A 248 15.62 7.52 3.35
N SER A 249 16.10 6.59 4.18
CA SER A 249 16.08 6.72 5.65
C SER A 249 16.81 7.95 6.15
N GLY A 250 17.99 8.28 5.61
CA GLY A 250 18.76 9.45 6.05
C GLY A 250 17.98 10.77 5.91
N VAL A 251 17.13 10.87 4.88
CA VAL A 251 16.30 12.06 4.66
C VAL A 251 15.03 12.03 5.51
N ALA A 252 14.45 10.86 5.75
CA ALA A 252 13.29 10.69 6.62
C ALA A 252 13.61 10.91 8.10
N ALA A 253 14.85 10.61 8.53
CA ALA A 253 15.34 10.74 9.89
C ALA A 253 15.91 12.13 10.22
N GLY A 254 16.22 12.96 9.20
CA GLY A 254 16.74 14.32 9.37
C GLY A 254 15.68 15.40 9.63
N GLN A 255 14.46 15.02 10.06
CA GLN A 255 13.35 15.93 10.40
C GLN A 255 12.91 15.78 11.85
#